data_AF-A0A936WXB7-F1
#
_entry.id   AF-A0A936WXB7-F1
#
_cell.length_a   1.000
_cell.length_b   1.000
_cell.length_c   1.000
_cell.angle_alpha   90.00
_cell.angle_beta   90.00
_cell.angle_gamma   90.00
#
_symmetry.space_group_name_H-M   'P 1'
#
loop_
_entity.id
_entity.type
_entity.pdbx_description
1 polymer ?
#
loop_
_entity_poly.entity_id
_entity_poly.type
_entity_poly.pdbx_seq_one_letter_code
_entity_poly.pdbx_strand_id
1 'polypeptide(L)'
;MSRITELINFKGKITFNDLDRLIYLKEIDSIEYDDYLKEDLFQVEYEADELVLDIGWNGDLDQNNGRFVVYLVKKYDWEHPVLNESFFWDT
;
A
#
# COMPACT_ATOMS: atom_id res chain seq x y z
N MET A 1 -16.55 -1.73 -8.63
CA MET A 1 -15.15 -1.46 -9.01
C MET A 1 -14.51 -0.73 -7.85
N SER A 2 -13.28 -1.07 -7.51
CA SER A 2 -12.51 -0.44 -6.44
C SER A 2 -12.35 1.07 -6.73
N ARG A 3 -12.46 1.93 -5.72
CA ARG A 3 -12.29 3.38 -5.91
C ARG A 3 -10.82 3.72 -6.23
N ILE A 4 -9.89 2.92 -5.73
CA ILE A 4 -8.47 3.04 -6.04
C ILE A 4 -8.14 2.69 -7.49
N THR A 5 -8.84 1.71 -8.09
CA THR A 5 -8.64 1.40 -9.52
C THR A 5 -9.02 2.53 -10.47
N GLU A 6 -9.93 3.42 -10.05
CA GLU A 6 -10.30 4.60 -10.84
C GLU A 6 -9.29 5.74 -10.68
N LEU A 7 -8.63 5.82 -9.53
CA LEU A 7 -7.60 6.83 -9.23
C LEU A 7 -6.24 6.47 -9.83
N ILE A 8 -5.93 5.18 -9.94
CA ILE A 8 -4.65 4.68 -10.42
C ILE A 8 -4.88 4.01 -11.77
N ASN A 9 -4.62 4.74 -12.86
CA ASN A 9 -4.67 4.18 -14.22
C ASN A 9 -3.45 3.28 -14.46
N PHE A 10 -3.56 2.03 -14.04
CA PHE A 10 -2.47 1.07 -13.98
C PHE A 10 -2.82 -0.17 -14.82
N LYS A 11 -1.84 -0.74 -15.53
CA LYS A 11 -2.03 -1.81 -16.53
C LYS A 11 -1.78 -3.24 -16.05
N GLY A 12 -1.23 -3.43 -14.87
CA GLY A 12 -1.02 -4.76 -14.32
C GLY A 12 -2.27 -5.29 -13.61
N LYS A 13 -2.08 -6.37 -12.87
CA LYS A 13 -3.14 -7.06 -12.14
C LYS A 13 -3.04 -6.76 -10.64
N ILE A 14 -4.13 -6.26 -10.05
CA ILE A 14 -4.22 -6.17 -8.59
C ILE A 14 -4.31 -7.60 -8.04
N THR A 15 -3.39 -7.95 -7.15
CA THR A 15 -3.37 -9.25 -6.46
C THR A 15 -3.76 -9.14 -4.99
N PHE A 16 -3.65 -7.95 -4.41
CA PHE A 16 -4.08 -7.66 -3.03
C PHE A 16 -4.52 -6.20 -2.90
N ASN A 17 -5.56 -5.93 -2.11
CA ASN A 17 -6.09 -4.58 -1.93
C ASN A 17 -6.95 -4.46 -0.66
N ASP A 18 -6.30 -4.12 0.45
CA ASP A 18 -6.92 -3.65 1.69
C ASP A 18 -6.97 -2.11 1.77
N LEU A 19 -6.25 -1.39 0.88
CA LEU A 19 -6.29 0.08 0.81
C LEU A 19 -7.71 0.63 0.56
N ASP A 20 -8.55 -0.03 -0.24
CA ASP A 20 -9.94 0.42 -0.42
C ASP A 20 -10.73 0.49 0.89
N ARG A 21 -10.46 -0.46 1.80
CA ARG A 21 -11.12 -0.49 3.10
C ARG A 21 -10.65 0.68 3.97
N LEU A 22 -9.35 0.98 3.96
CA LEU A 22 -8.79 2.16 4.62
C LEU A 22 -9.40 3.47 4.09
N ILE A 23 -9.55 3.62 2.77
CA ILE A 23 -10.19 4.79 2.16
C ILE A 23 -11.65 4.89 2.62
N TYR A 24 -12.39 3.79 2.59
CA TYR A 24 -13.79 3.76 3.02
C TYR A 24 -13.94 4.16 4.50
N LEU A 25 -13.13 3.58 5.39
CA LEU A 25 -13.14 3.90 6.83
C LEU A 25 -12.82 5.39 7.07
N LYS A 26 -11.91 5.96 6.26
CA LYS A 26 -11.59 7.39 6.31
C LYS A 26 -12.75 8.30 5.97
N GLU A 27 -13.55 7.92 4.98
CA GLU A 27 -14.69 8.74 4.57
C GLU A 27 -15.84 8.74 5.58
N ILE A 28 -16.00 7.66 6.34
CA ILE A 28 -17.06 7.54 7.34
C ILE A 28 -16.65 8.02 8.74
N ASP A 29 -15.44 8.55 8.88
CA ASP A 29 -14.85 9.03 10.14
C ASP A 29 -14.99 8.00 11.29
N SER A 30 -14.99 6.71 10.96
CA SER A 30 -15.10 5.65 11.96
C SER A 30 -13.71 5.30 12.46
N ILE A 31 -13.46 5.60 13.73
CA ILE A 31 -12.15 5.40 14.36
C ILE A 31 -11.97 3.92 14.69
N GLU A 32 -11.01 3.32 13.99
CA GLU A 32 -9.86 2.57 14.51
C GLU A 32 -9.03 2.15 13.28
N TYR A 33 -8.24 3.08 12.73
CA TYR A 33 -7.35 2.80 11.57
C TYR A 33 -6.24 1.82 11.94
N ASP A 34 -5.98 1.69 13.24
CA ASP A 34 -4.90 0.93 13.84
C ASP A 34 -4.93 -0.54 13.43
N ASP A 35 -6.11 -1.16 13.40
CA ASP A 35 -6.26 -2.56 12.96
C ASP A 35 -6.08 -2.75 11.44
N TYR A 36 -6.08 -1.66 10.67
CA TYR A 36 -6.09 -1.69 9.20
C TYR A 36 -4.80 -1.18 8.57
N LEU A 37 -3.93 -0.49 9.32
CA LEU A 37 -2.60 -0.13 8.86
C LEU A 37 -1.65 -1.30 9.07
N LYS A 38 -1.25 -1.95 7.97
CA LYS A 38 -0.44 -3.17 7.95
C LYS A 38 0.74 -3.00 7.01
N GLU A 39 1.73 -3.88 7.14
CA GLU A 39 2.89 -3.91 6.24
C GLU A 39 2.50 -4.22 4.79
N ASP A 40 1.37 -4.89 4.57
CA ASP A 40 0.78 -5.19 3.27
C ASP A 40 -0.62 -4.56 3.17
N LEU A 41 -0.77 -3.57 2.30
CA LEU A 41 -2.06 -2.89 2.08
C LEU A 41 -2.54 -3.02 0.64
N PHE A 42 -1.62 -3.08 -0.31
CA PHE A 42 -1.96 -3.14 -1.72
C PHE A 42 -0.82 -3.72 -2.55
N GLN A 43 -1.15 -4.69 -3.39
CA GLN A 43 -0.19 -5.33 -4.27
C GLN A 43 -0.71 -5.40 -5.71
N VAL A 44 0.22 -5.17 -6.60
CA VAL A 44 0.03 -5.09 -8.03
C VAL A 44 1.14 -5.87 -8.73
N GLU A 45 0.78 -6.76 -9.64
CA GLU A 45 1.72 -7.52 -10.46
C GLU A 45 1.74 -7.04 -11.91
N TYR A 46 2.95 -6.77 -12.42
CA TYR A 46 3.25 -6.51 -13.82
C TYR A 46 3.98 -7.74 -14.39
N GLU A 47 3.21 -8.76 -14.76
CA GLU A 47 3.73 -10.07 -15.18
C GLU A 47 4.77 -9.96 -16.32
N ALA A 48 4.57 -9.05 -17.28
CA ALA A 48 5.46 -8.87 -18.43
C ALA A 48 6.87 -8.41 -18.04
N ASP A 49 7.00 -7.64 -16.96
CA ASP A 49 8.26 -7.04 -16.51
C ASP A 49 8.86 -7.76 -15.30
N GLU A 50 8.17 -8.80 -14.80
CA GLU A 50 8.46 -9.50 -13.54
C GLU A 50 8.54 -8.52 -12.35
N LEU A 51 7.69 -7.49 -12.36
CA LEU A 51 7.64 -6.46 -11.32
C LEU A 51 6.41 -6.61 -10.44
N VAL A 52 6.59 -6.30 -9.15
CA VAL A 52 5.53 -6.19 -8.16
C VAL A 52 5.61 -4.80 -7.55
N LEU A 53 4.53 -4.04 -7.63
CA LEU A 53 4.34 -2.85 -6.80
C LEU A 53 3.65 -3.30 -5.52
N ASP A 54 4.23 -2.96 -4.39
CA ASP A 54 3.75 -3.31 -3.06
C ASP A 54 3.71 -2.04 -2.20
N ILE A 55 2.60 -1.83 -1.50
CA ILE A 55 2.35 -0.66 -0.68
C ILE A 55 1.92 -1.13 0.69
N GLY A 56 2.60 -0.61 1.70
CA GLY A 56 2.41 -0.94 3.09
C GLY A 56 2.47 0.27 3.99
N TRP A 57 2.20 0.05 5.26
CA TRP A 57 2.44 0.98 6.35
C TRP A 57 3.46 0.40 7.32
N ASN A 58 4.42 1.23 7.73
CA ASN A 58 5.42 0.91 8.74
C ASN A 58 5.43 2.02 9.78
N GLY A 59 5.12 1.70 11.03
CA GLY A 59 5.16 2.65 12.12
C GLY A 59 4.72 2.06 13.45
N ASP A 60 4.55 2.96 14.41
CA ASP A 60 3.97 2.73 15.72
C ASP A 60 2.67 3.55 15.82
N LEU A 61 1.55 2.83 15.93
CA LEU A 61 0.21 3.40 16.01
C LEU A 61 0.00 4.11 17.34
N ASP A 62 0.49 3.52 18.44
CA ASP A 62 0.37 4.07 19.79
C ASP A 62 1.11 5.41 19.91
N GLN A 63 2.19 5.57 19.14
CA GLN A 63 2.99 6.81 19.08
C GLN A 63 2.57 7.77 17.97
N ASN A 64 1.53 7.45 17.20
CA ASN A 64 1.07 8.24 16.05
C ASN A 64 2.21 8.59 15.08
N ASN A 65 3.12 7.63 14.86
CA ASN A 65 4.33 7.82 14.08
C ASN A 65 4.46 6.69 13.07
N GLY A 66 4.28 6.99 11.80
CA GLY A 66 4.41 5.98 10.76
C GLY A 66 4.61 6.58 9.39
N ARG A 67 4.90 5.70 8.44
CA ARG A 67 5.09 6.06 7.04
C ARG A 67 4.49 4.99 6.15
N PHE A 68 3.93 5.44 5.03
CA PHE A 68 3.63 4.53 3.95
C PHE A 68 4.94 4.19 3.24
N VAL A 69 5.14 2.90 3.00
CA VAL A 69 6.30 2.38 2.28
C VAL A 69 5.81 1.85 0.95
N VAL A 70 6.49 2.24 -0.12
CA VAL A 70 6.20 1.80 -1.49
C VAL A 70 7.42 1.07 -2.01
N TYR A 71 7.25 -0.21 -2.31
CA TYR A 71 8.25 -1.05 -2.94
C TYR A 71 7.89 -1.29 -4.40
N LEU A 72 8.89 -1.18 -5.28
CA LEU A 72 8.87 -1.82 -6.58
C LEU A 72 9.90 -2.96 -6.55
N VAL A 73 9.41 -4.19 -6.62
CA VAL A 73 10.19 -5.39 -6.46
C VAL A 73 10.31 -6.10 -7.80
N LYS A 74 11.49 -6.65 -8.11
CA LYS A 74 11.69 -7.48 -9.30
C LYS A 74 11.84 -8.94 -8.88
N LYS A 75 11.15 -9.85 -9.57
CA LYS A 75 11.21 -11.30 -9.32
C LYS A 75 11.01 -11.68 -7.85
N TYR A 76 10.11 -10.96 -7.16
CA TYR A 76 9.76 -11.25 -5.76
C TYR A 76 10.97 -11.17 -4.78
N ASP A 77 11.97 -10.33 -5.07
CA ASP A 77 13.13 -10.06 -4.20
C ASP A 77 12.94 -8.78 -3.37
N TRP A 78 12.16 -8.86 -2.27
CA TRP A 78 11.93 -7.72 -1.37
C TRP A 78 13.19 -7.27 -0.60
N GLU A 79 14.23 -8.10 -0.55
CA GLU A 79 15.52 -7.74 0.08
C GLU A 79 16.31 -6.76 -0.80
N HIS A 80 16.13 -6.81 -2.12
CA HIS A 80 16.79 -5.93 -3.08
C HIS A 80 15.76 -5.25 -4.01
N PRO A 81 14.93 -4.34 -3.48
CA PRO A 81 13.91 -3.70 -4.28
C PRO A 81 14.52 -2.79 -5.34
N VAL A 82 13.86 -2.69 -6.49
CA VAL A 82 14.21 -1.73 -7.55
C VAL A 82 13.98 -0.30 -7.07
N LEU A 83 12.93 -0.11 -6.27
CA LEU A 83 12.58 1.17 -5.63
C LEU A 83 12.03 0.89 -4.24
N ASN A 84 12.45 1.72 -3.28
CA ASN A 84 11.91 1.76 -1.93
C ASN A 84 11.75 3.24 -1.54
N GLU A 85 10.52 3.73 -1.57
CA GLU A 85 10.19 5.09 -1.18
C GLU A 85 9.34 5.07 0.09
N SER A 86 9.51 6.09 0.92
CA SER A 86 8.74 6.23 2.15
C SER A 86 8.14 7.62 2.26
N PHE A 87 6.85 7.67 2.60
CA PHE A 87 6.10 8.91 2.78
C PHE A 87 5.65 8.99 4.22
N PHE A 88 6.25 9.91 4.97
CA PHE A 88 5.87 10.16 6.35
C PHE A 88 4.43 10.63 6.41
N TRP A 89 3.70 10.06 7.35
CA TRP A 89 2.39 10.56 7.70
C TRP A 89 2.59 11.62 8.79
N ASP A 90 2.89 12.85 8.37
CA ASP A 90 2.89 14.00 9.27
C ASP A 90 1.43 14.40 9.53
N THR A 91 1.06 14.47 10.81
CA THR A 91 -0.24 14.97 11.28
C THR A 91 -0.24 16.46 11.49
#